data_AF-A0A2H0V7H1-F1
#
_entry.id   AF-A0A2H0V7H1-F1
#
_cell.length_a   1.000
_cell.length_b   1.000
_cell.length_c   1.000
_cell.angle_alpha   90.00
_cell.angle_beta   90.00
_cell.angle_gamma   90.00
#
_symmetry.space_group_name_H-M   'P 1'
#
loop_
_entity.id
_entity.type
_entity.pdbx_description
1 polymer ?
#
loop_
_entity_poly.entity_id
_entity_poly.type
_entity_poly.pdbx_seq_one_letter_code
_entity_poly.pdbx_strand_id
1 'polypeptide(L)'
;NEKELRFVVRELESLYEQAFKQFAKILRTKGRIVIVLPVFKFSQATVFLSSKYINDDFNIINPLKDFSKNSVFKLTNRSTIVYGRPSQRIWREIFILEKK
;
A
#
# COMPACT_ATOMS: atom_id res chain seq x y z
N ASN A 1 17.97 11.39 8.05
CA ASN A 1 19.11 10.45 7.94
C ASN A 1 18.61 9.08 7.46
N GLU A 2 19.38 8.25 6.73
CA GLU A 2 18.87 6.96 6.19
C GLU A 2 18.46 5.99 7.31
N LYS A 3 19.20 5.99 8.43
CA LYS A 3 18.90 5.18 9.61
C LYS A 3 17.55 5.53 10.24
N GLU A 4 17.25 6.83 10.37
CA GLU A 4 15.97 7.31 10.90
C GLU A 4 14.81 6.88 10.00
N LEU A 5 14.98 6.93 8.68
CA LEU A 5 13.95 6.46 7.76
C LEU A 5 13.67 4.97 7.95
N ARG A 6 14.71 4.13 8.05
CA ARG A 6 14.52 2.69 8.28
C ARG A 6 13.80 2.42 9.59
N PHE A 7 14.03 3.24 10.61
CA PHE A 7 13.29 3.18 11.86
C PHE A 7 11.81 3.55 11.64
N VAL A 8 11.53 4.69 11.01
CA VAL A 8 10.15 5.13 10.68
C VAL A 8 9.41 4.09 9.83
N VAL A 9 10.07 3.50 8.84
CA VAL A 9 9.49 2.45 8.00
C VAL A 9 9.08 1.25 8.86
N ARG A 10 9.95 0.78 9.76
CA ARG A 10 9.65 -0.36 10.65
C ARG A 10 8.49 -0.05 11.61
N GLU A 11 8.45 1.14 12.18
CA GLU A 11 7.35 1.55 13.07
C GLU A 11 6.02 1.61 12.30
N LEU A 12 6.03 2.19 11.10
CA LEU A 12 4.85 2.22 10.23
C LEU A 12 4.39 0.81 9.85
N GLU A 13 5.31 -0.08 9.47
CA GLU A 13 4.99 -1.47 9.16
C GLU A 13 4.35 -2.18 10.36
N SER A 14 4.89 -2.00 11.57
CA SER A 14 4.32 -2.57 12.79
C SER A 14 2.93 -1.99 13.10
N LEU A 15 2.74 -0.69 12.91
CA LEU A 15 1.45 -0.03 13.10
C LEU A 15 0.40 -0.59 12.12
N TYR A 16 0.74 -0.70 10.84
CA TYR A 16 -0.18 -1.21 9.83
C TYR A 16 -0.49 -2.70 10.03
N GLU A 17 0.48 -3.51 10.44
CA GLU A 17 0.24 -4.91 10.79
C GLU A 17 -0.82 -5.04 11.90
N GLN A 18 -0.71 -4.22 12.95
CA GLN A 18 -1.69 -4.18 14.03
C GLN A 18 -3.06 -3.70 13.55
N ALA A 19 -3.09 -2.68 12.68
CA ALA A 19 -4.33 -2.18 12.09
C ALA A 19 -5.04 -3.26 11.25
N PHE A 20 -4.32 -3.98 10.38
CA PHE A 20 -4.90 -5.06 9.57
C PHE A 20 -5.46 -6.19 10.44
N LYS A 21 -4.79 -6.55 11.54
CA LYS A 21 -5.33 -7.51 12.51
C LYS A 21 -6.66 -7.06 13.12
N GLN A 22 -6.85 -5.76 13.38
CA GLN A 22 -8.13 -5.24 13.88
C GLN A 22 -9.19 -5.19 12.77
N PHE A 23 -8.82 -4.78 11.56
CA PHE A 23 -9.74 -4.76 10.42
C PHE A 23 -10.27 -6.16 10.10
N ALA A 24 -9.41 -7.19 10.20
CA ALA A 24 -9.79 -8.58 9.98
C ALA A 24 -10.88 -9.04 10.96
N LYS A 25 -10.93 -8.52 12.20
CA LYS A 25 -11.96 -8.89 13.19
C LYS A 25 -13.34 -8.35 12.85
N ILE A 26 -13.40 -7.12 12.32
CA ILE A 26 -14.66 -6.39 12.13
C ILE A 26 -15.23 -6.51 10.72
N LEU A 27 -14.38 -6.78 9.72
CA LEU A 27 -14.82 -6.86 8.34
C LEU A 27 -15.52 -8.20 8.08
N ARG A 28 -16.63 -8.18 7.34
CA ARG A 28 -17.25 -9.41 6.83
C ARG A 28 -16.40 -10.02 5.70
N THR A 29 -16.55 -11.31 5.43
CA THR A 29 -15.99 -11.96 4.23
C THR A 29 -16.43 -11.21 2.98
N LYS A 30 -15.51 -11.04 2.02
CA LYS A 30 -15.61 -10.19 0.82
C LYS A 30 -15.79 -8.68 1.09
N GLY A 31 -15.72 -8.25 2.35
CA GLY A 31 -15.66 -6.83 2.68
C GLY A 31 -14.33 -6.24 2.19
N ARG A 32 -14.35 -4.95 1.82
CA ARG A 32 -13.22 -4.27 1.19
C ARG A 32 -12.61 -3.20 2.08
N ILE A 33 -11.30 -3.05 1.99
CA ILE A 33 -10.53 -1.94 2.56
C ILE A 33 -9.89 -1.20 1.40
N VAL A 34 -10.02 0.12 1.37
CA VAL A 34 -9.23 1.00 0.50
C VAL A 34 -8.31 1.80 1.40
N ILE A 35 -7.00 1.63 1.26
CA ILE A 35 -6.01 2.25 2.13
C ILE A 35 -4.87 2.86 1.32
N VAL A 36 -4.35 3.98 1.82
CA VAL A 36 -3.26 4.74 1.20
C VAL A 36 -2.04 4.66 2.10
N LEU A 37 -0.95 4.11 1.57
CA LEU A 37 0.30 3.91 2.30
C LEU A 37 1.41 4.79 1.71
N PRO A 38 2.36 5.26 2.54
CA PRO A 38 3.43 6.13 2.07
C PRO A 38 4.46 5.38 1.22
N VAL A 39 4.91 6.04 0.16
CA VAL A 39 6.07 5.63 -0.65
C VAL A 39 7.11 6.73 -0.56
N PHE A 40 8.27 6.44 0.00
CA PHE A 40 9.31 7.45 0.19
C PHE A 40 10.16 7.58 -1.08
N LYS A 41 10.25 8.80 -1.61
CA LYS A 41 11.01 9.16 -2.81
C LYS A 41 12.27 9.92 -2.44
N PHE A 42 13.41 9.36 -2.82
CA PHE A 42 14.73 9.96 -2.73
C PHE A 42 15.34 10.11 -4.12
N SER A 43 16.36 10.96 -4.23
CA SER A 43 17.06 11.25 -5.49
C SER A 43 17.57 9.99 -6.21
N GLN A 44 17.88 8.91 -5.47
CA GLN A 44 18.40 7.66 -6.05
C GLN A 44 17.57 6.41 -5.71
N ALA A 45 16.52 6.52 -4.89
CA ALA A 45 15.78 5.35 -4.43
C ALA A 45 14.30 5.64 -4.19
N THR A 46 13.47 4.61 -4.42
CA THR A 46 12.07 4.59 -3.98
C THR A 46 11.93 3.49 -2.93
N VAL A 47 11.49 3.86 -1.74
CA VAL A 47 11.28 2.92 -0.63
C VAL A 47 9.78 2.73 -0.44
N PHE A 48 9.34 1.50 -0.65
CA PHE A 48 7.98 1.05 -0.35
C PHE A 48 7.97 0.38 1.02
N LEU A 49 6.85 0.47 1.73
CA LEU A 49 6.62 -0.42 2.86
C LEU A 49 6.50 -1.88 2.35
N SER A 50 6.92 -2.84 3.17
CA SER A 50 6.89 -4.27 2.87
C SER A 50 5.47 -4.82 2.89
N SER A 51 4.97 -5.42 1.82
CA SER A 51 3.61 -5.99 1.82
C SER A 51 3.36 -7.10 2.86
N LYS A 52 4.39 -7.57 3.57
CA LYS A 52 4.28 -8.62 4.60
C LYS A 52 3.40 -8.24 5.80
N TYR A 53 3.16 -6.95 6.07
CA TYR A 53 2.22 -6.54 7.14
C TYR A 53 0.76 -6.70 6.74
N ILE A 54 0.45 -6.85 5.44
CA ILE A 54 -0.89 -7.21 4.99
C ILE A 54 -1.04 -8.68 5.37
N ASN A 55 -1.81 -8.93 6.41
CA ASN A 55 -1.95 -10.28 6.95
C ASN A 55 -2.61 -11.22 5.92
N ASP A 56 -2.46 -12.52 6.15
CA ASP A 56 -2.98 -13.56 5.25
C ASP A 56 -4.52 -13.60 5.18
N ASP A 57 -5.24 -12.74 5.91
CA ASP A 57 -6.70 -12.65 5.87
C ASP A 57 -7.22 -11.82 4.68
N PHE A 58 -6.34 -11.15 3.92
CA PHE A 58 -6.74 -10.29 2.81
C PHE A 58 -6.16 -10.74 1.46
N ASN A 59 -6.93 -10.53 0.40
CA ASN A 59 -6.47 -10.58 -0.98
C ASN A 59 -6.25 -9.16 -1.51
N ILE A 60 -5.16 -8.92 -2.24
CA ILE A 60 -4.97 -7.66 -2.98
C ILE A 60 -5.79 -7.71 -4.26
N ILE A 61 -6.70 -6.75 -4.42
CA ILE A 61 -7.55 -6.62 -5.60
C ILE A 61 -6.93 -5.62 -6.56
N ASN A 62 -6.84 -6.01 -7.84
CA ASN A 62 -6.43 -5.12 -8.92
C ASN A 62 -7.52 -4.04 -9.14
N PRO A 63 -7.23 -2.75 -8.85
CA PRO A 63 -8.21 -1.67 -9.01
C PRO A 63 -8.54 -1.36 -10.47
N LEU A 64 -7.69 -1.76 -11.42
CA LEU A 64 -7.82 -1.43 -12.84
C LEU A 64 -8.35 -2.59 -13.69
N LYS A 65 -8.77 -3.71 -13.08
CA LYS A 65 -9.22 -4.91 -13.82
C LYS A 65 -10.31 -4.59 -14.85
N ASP A 66 -11.23 -3.69 -14.50
CA ASP A 66 -12.37 -3.30 -15.32
C ASP A 66 -12.16 -1.95 -16.04
N PHE A 67 -10.97 -1.35 -15.92
CA PHE A 67 -10.65 -0.08 -16.57
C PHE A 67 -10.07 -0.31 -17.97
N SER A 68 -10.39 0.60 -18.90
CA SER A 68 -9.88 0.56 -20.27
C SER A 68 -8.33 0.52 -20.29
N LYS A 69 -7.77 -0.25 -21.23
CA LYS A 69 -6.30 -0.40 -21.44
C LYS A 69 -5.58 0.94 -21.67
N ASN A 70 -6.32 2.02 -21.97
CA ASN A 70 -5.81 3.38 -22.13
C ASN A 70 -5.78 4.19 -20.82
N SER A 71 -5.82 3.52 -19.67
CA SER A 71 -5.75 4.16 -18.36
C SER A 71 -4.44 4.93 -18.18
N VAL A 72 -4.54 6.20 -17.77
CA VAL A 72 -3.41 7.06 -17.36
C VAL A 72 -2.66 6.47 -16.16
N PHE A 73 -3.32 5.57 -15.42
CA PHE A 73 -2.77 4.88 -14.26
C PHE A 73 -2.07 3.59 -14.68
N LYS A 74 -0.84 3.39 -14.17
CA LYS A 74 -0.09 2.15 -14.30
C LYS A 74 -0.13 1.39 -12.99
N LEU A 75 -0.41 0.09 -13.06
CA LEU A 75 -0.28 -0.79 -11.90
C LEU A 75 1.19 -1.00 -11.57
N THR A 76 1.49 -1.13 -10.28
CA THR A 76 2.76 -1.68 -9.84
C THR A 76 2.76 -3.20 -10.02
N ASN A 77 3.93 -3.83 -9.84
CA ASN A 77 4.05 -5.29 -9.77
C ASN A 77 3.25 -5.92 -8.61
N ARG A 78 2.77 -5.11 -7.67
CA ARG A 78 1.93 -5.54 -6.53
C ARG A 78 0.42 -5.38 -6.81
N SER A 79 0.03 -5.06 -8.05
CA SER A 79 -1.35 -4.77 -8.43
C SER A 79 -1.97 -3.58 -7.66
N THR A 80 -1.14 -2.60 -7.29
CA THR A 80 -1.53 -1.34 -6.62
C THR A 80 -1.36 -0.15 -7.56
N ILE A 81 -1.89 1.01 -7.18
CA ILE A 81 -1.66 2.27 -7.89
C ILE A 81 -0.73 3.15 -7.07
N VAL A 82 0.30 3.71 -7.70
CA VAL A 82 1.16 4.71 -7.07
C VAL A 82 0.89 6.09 -7.67
N TYR A 83 0.60 7.04 -6.79
CA TYR A 83 0.34 8.44 -7.13
C TYR A 83 1.25 9.37 -6.32
N GLY A 84 1.82 10.35 -6.99
CA GLY A 84 2.58 11.42 -6.37
C GLY A 84 3.02 12.46 -7.40
N ARG A 85 3.55 13.58 -6.91
CA ARG A 85 4.09 14.65 -7.75
C ARG A 85 5.63 14.61 -7.72
N PRO A 86 6.34 14.94 -8.81
CA PRO A 86 7.80 14.86 -8.87
C PRO A 86 8.53 15.63 -7.76
N SER A 87 7.97 16.76 -7.29
CA SER A 87 8.55 17.57 -6.21
C SER A 87 8.34 17.00 -4.80
N GLN A 88 7.52 15.95 -4.64
CA GLN A 88 7.18 15.38 -3.34
C GLN A 88 8.16 14.28 -2.93
N ARG A 89 8.66 14.36 -1.69
CA ARG A 89 9.46 13.30 -1.04
C ARG A 89 8.63 12.11 -0.57
N ILE A 90 7.31 12.28 -0.45
CA ILE A 90 6.37 11.22 -0.03
C ILE A 90 5.26 11.11 -1.06
N TRP A 91 5.20 9.95 -1.70
CA TRP A 91 4.16 9.52 -2.61
C TRP A 91 3.21 8.56 -1.91
N ARG A 92 2.15 8.14 -2.61
CA ARG A 92 1.04 7.37 -2.07
C ARG A 92 0.88 6.10 -2.90
N GLU A 93 0.91 4.94 -2.24
CA GLU A 93 0.50 3.66 -2.82
C GLU A 93 -0.91 3.34 -2.32
N ILE A 94 -1.82 3.10 -3.25
CA ILE A 94 -3.22 2.80 -2.99
C ILE A 94 -3.41 1.29 -3.11
N PHE A 95 -3.86 0.68 -2.01
CA PHE A 95 -4.23 -0.72 -1.93
C PHE A 95 -5.75 -0.85 -1.89
N ILE A 96 -6.27 -1.81 -2.65
CA ILE A 96 -7.61 -2.36 -2.45
C ILE A 96 -7.44 -3.77 -1.93
N LEU A 97 -7.98 -4.04 -0.75
CA LEU A 97 -7.91 -5.33 -0.08
C LEU A 97 -9.31 -5.89 0.09
N GLU A 98 -9.45 -7.20 -0.03
CA GLU A 98 -10.71 -7.91 0.20
C GLU A 98 -10.49 -9.00 1.25
N LYS A 99 -11.32 -9.01 2.31
CA LYS A 99 -11.24 -10.05 3.34
C LYS A 99 -11.68 -11.39 2.77
N LYS A 100 -10.89 -12.42 3.04
CA LYS A 100 -11.17 -13.80 2.67
C LYS A 100 -12.46 -14.36 3.29
#